data_AF-A0A086AEB9-F1
#
_entry.id   AF-A0A086AEB9-F1
#
_cell.length_a   1.000
_cell.length_b   1.000
_cell.length_c   1.000
_cell.angle_alpha   90.00
_cell.angle_beta   90.00
_cell.angle_gamma   90.00
#
_symmetry.space_group_name_H-M   'P 1'
#
loop_
_entity.id
_entity.type
_entity.pdbx_description
1 polymer ?
#
loop_
_entity_poly.entity_id
_entity_poly.type
_entity_poly.pdbx_seq_one_letter_code
_entity_poly.pdbx_strand_id
1 'polypeptide(L)'
;MKILKHLFIGIAFLTISFSSAQVSVNVNIGTPPAWGPVGYTDVRYYYLPDLEMYYDINASNYIYVSNGKWIRARNLPRNYRNYDLYNEYKVVLTDYRGNAPYDNYRSHKEKYGKGYKGKPQKTIGQKPGKGNNKEHKNNGNGNNGNGNGNGKGHGNGKH
;
A
#
# COMPACT_ATOMS: atom_id res chain seq x y z
N MET A 1 2.93 -36.57 64.99
CA MET A 1 2.60 -35.29 64.32
C MET A 1 3.78 -34.73 63.50
N LYS A 2 4.36 -35.50 62.56
CA LYS A 2 5.48 -34.99 61.72
C LYS A 2 5.18 -35.02 60.21
N ILE A 3 4.20 -35.81 59.79
CA ILE A 3 3.76 -35.91 58.39
C ILE A 3 2.92 -34.69 57.97
N LEU A 4 2.21 -34.05 58.92
CA LEU A 4 1.41 -32.85 58.64
C LEU A 4 2.26 -31.63 58.23
N LYS A 5 3.51 -31.55 58.69
CA LYS A 5 4.43 -30.45 58.37
C LYS A 5 4.96 -30.52 56.92
N HIS A 6 5.02 -31.72 56.35
CA HIS A 6 5.53 -31.94 54.99
C HIS A 6 4.41 -31.86 53.94
N LEU A 7 3.15 -32.06 54.35
CA LEU A 7 1.98 -31.86 53.49
C LEU A 7 1.79 -30.38 53.12
N PHE A 8 2.21 -29.46 54.00
CA PHE A 8 2.15 -28.00 53.74
C PHE A 8 3.19 -27.50 52.74
N ILE A 9 4.28 -28.24 52.53
CA ILE A 9 5.35 -27.86 51.57
C ILE A 9 5.03 -28.34 50.15
N GLY A 10 4.22 -29.40 50.00
CA GLY A 10 3.82 -29.94 48.69
C GLY A 10 2.74 -29.14 47.96
N ILE A 11 1.99 -28.28 48.66
CA ILE A 11 0.87 -27.51 48.08
C ILE A 11 1.31 -26.11 47.61
N ALA A 12 2.50 -25.65 48.02
CA ALA A 12 2.97 -24.29 47.72
C ALA A 12 3.44 -24.06 46.26
N PHE A 13 3.46 -25.11 45.42
CA PHE A 13 4.10 -25.06 44.10
C PHE A 13 3.18 -25.31 42.89
N LEU A 14 1.85 -25.26 43.04
CA LEU A 14 0.94 -25.61 41.94
C LEU A 14 -0.11 -24.53 41.59
N THR A 15 0.34 -23.29 41.41
CA THR A 15 -0.47 -22.27 40.72
C THR A 15 0.37 -21.53 39.68
N ILE A 16 0.70 -22.22 38.58
CA ILE A 16 1.13 -21.51 37.37
C ILE A 16 -0.13 -20.95 36.72
N SER A 17 -0.44 -19.69 37.03
CA SER A 17 -1.48 -18.96 36.32
C SER A 17 -1.08 -18.85 34.85
N PHE A 18 -1.85 -19.46 33.96
CA PHE A 18 -1.75 -19.19 32.52
C PHE A 18 -2.23 -17.76 32.29
N SER A 19 -1.29 -16.82 32.26
CA SER A 19 -1.56 -15.43 31.91
C SER A 19 -1.77 -15.33 30.41
N SER A 20 -3.03 -15.18 29.98
CA SER A 20 -3.36 -14.81 28.62
C SER A 20 -3.05 -13.33 28.42
N ALA A 21 -1.79 -13.00 28.14
CA ALA A 21 -1.41 -11.66 27.72
C ALA A 21 -2.03 -11.37 26.34
N GLN A 22 -3.20 -10.74 26.33
CA GLN A 22 -3.72 -10.09 25.13
C GLN A 22 -2.88 -8.84 24.89
N VAL A 23 -1.83 -8.95 24.07
CA VAL A 23 -1.01 -7.81 23.69
C VAL A 23 -1.77 -7.02 22.63
N SER A 24 -2.48 -5.98 23.05
CA SER A 24 -2.96 -4.96 22.12
C SER A 24 -1.76 -4.09 21.72
N VAL A 25 -1.15 -4.42 20.58
CA VAL A 25 -0.19 -3.50 19.94
C VAL A 25 -0.98 -2.40 19.23
N ASN A 26 -1.04 -1.22 19.83
CA ASN A 26 -1.46 -0.03 19.10
C ASN A 26 -0.34 0.36 18.14
N VAL A 27 -0.39 -0.19 16.92
CA VAL A 27 0.57 0.14 15.88
C VAL A 27 0.15 1.47 15.28
N ASN A 28 0.91 2.54 15.53
CA ASN A 28 0.77 3.78 14.78
C ASN A 28 1.28 3.53 13.35
N ILE A 29 0.40 3.02 12.49
CA ILE A 29 0.65 2.95 11.06
C ILE A 29 0.46 4.37 10.53
N GLY A 30 1.52 4.95 9.98
CA GLY A 30 1.46 6.30 9.41
C GLY A 30 0.40 6.39 8.32
N THR A 31 -0.02 7.59 7.96
CA THR A 31 -1.03 7.75 6.90
C THR A 31 -0.45 7.31 5.55
N PRO A 32 -1.02 6.28 4.89
CA PRO A 32 -0.55 5.88 3.59
C PRO A 32 -0.67 7.02 2.58
N PRO A 33 0.26 7.13 1.61
CA PRO A 33 0.19 8.15 0.60
C PRO A 33 -1.04 7.95 -0.29
N ALA A 34 -1.56 9.03 -0.86
CA ALA A 34 -2.73 8.97 -1.75
C ALA A 34 -2.54 8.04 -2.96
N TRP A 35 -1.30 7.88 -3.44
CA TRP A 35 -1.00 6.93 -4.51
C TRP A 35 -0.92 5.46 -4.04
N GLY A 36 -0.95 5.18 -2.74
CA GLY A 36 -0.86 3.84 -2.17
C GLY A 36 -2.09 2.97 -2.49
N PRO A 37 -1.97 1.63 -2.51
CA PRO A 37 -3.09 0.74 -2.80
C PRO A 37 -4.16 0.77 -1.69
N VAL A 38 -5.43 0.68 -2.07
CA VAL A 38 -6.55 0.52 -1.14
C VAL A 38 -6.59 -0.89 -0.53
N GLY A 39 -7.19 -1.01 0.65
CA GLY A 39 -7.49 -2.31 1.28
C GLY A 39 -6.41 -2.85 2.20
N TYR A 40 -5.41 -2.05 2.55
CA TYR A 40 -4.32 -2.44 3.45
C TYR A 40 -4.27 -1.50 4.65
N THR A 41 -4.55 -2.04 5.84
CA THR A 41 -4.63 -1.26 7.09
C THR A 41 -3.41 -1.44 7.99
N ASP A 42 -2.75 -2.60 7.98
CA ASP A 42 -1.59 -2.92 8.81
C ASP A 42 -0.36 -3.24 7.96
N VAL A 43 0.08 -2.26 7.15
CA VAL A 43 1.28 -2.43 6.34
C VAL A 43 2.19 -1.23 6.50
N ARG A 44 3.49 -1.51 6.63
CA ARG A 44 4.52 -0.48 6.77
C ARG A 44 5.28 -0.19 5.48
N TYR A 45 5.45 -1.17 4.60
CA TYR A 45 6.28 -0.99 3.40
C TYR A 45 5.57 -1.36 2.11
N TYR A 46 5.80 -0.54 1.10
CA TYR A 46 5.58 -0.91 -0.29
C TYR A 46 6.93 -1.17 -0.96
N TYR A 47 7.05 -2.25 -1.74
CA TYR A 47 8.10 -2.40 -2.73
C TYR A 47 7.60 -1.88 -4.07
N LEU A 48 8.42 -1.06 -4.73
CA LEU A 48 8.15 -0.41 -6.01
C LEU A 48 9.05 -1.06 -7.07
N PRO A 49 8.53 -2.03 -7.85
CA PRO A 49 9.33 -2.84 -8.78
C PRO A 49 10.06 -2.03 -9.85
N ASP A 50 9.38 -1.08 -10.49
CA ASP A 50 9.97 -0.35 -11.64
C ASP A 50 11.09 0.59 -11.18
N LEU A 51 11.01 1.04 -9.94
CA LEU A 51 11.99 1.90 -9.29
C LEU A 51 13.03 1.13 -8.47
N GLU A 52 12.84 -0.18 -8.28
CA GLU A 52 13.65 -1.06 -7.43
C GLU A 52 13.91 -0.49 -6.01
N MET A 53 12.88 0.09 -5.40
CA MET A 53 12.98 0.77 -4.10
C MET A 53 11.81 0.41 -3.18
N TYR A 54 11.90 0.86 -1.93
CA TYR A 54 10.81 0.75 -0.97
C TYR A 54 10.26 2.10 -0.60
N TYR A 55 9.03 2.11 -0.09
CA TYR A 55 8.43 3.25 0.59
C TYR A 55 8.00 2.83 2.00
N ASP A 56 8.51 3.51 3.02
CA ASP A 56 8.09 3.36 4.42
C ASP A 56 6.93 4.32 4.68
N ILE A 57 5.74 3.75 4.92
CA ILE A 57 4.50 4.47 5.18
C ILE A 57 4.59 5.25 6.49
N ASN A 58 5.16 4.64 7.53
CA ASN A 58 5.25 5.25 8.86
C ASN A 58 6.16 6.46 8.85
N ALA A 59 7.31 6.34 8.18
CA ALA A 59 8.29 7.43 8.11
C ALA A 59 8.05 8.40 6.93
N SER A 60 7.12 8.09 6.02
CA SER A 60 6.88 8.80 4.77
C SER A 60 8.17 9.03 3.95
N ASN A 61 8.99 7.99 3.84
CA ASN A 61 10.30 8.05 3.18
C ASN A 61 10.45 6.94 2.15
N TYR A 62 11.13 7.26 1.05
CA TYR A 62 11.66 6.28 0.11
C TYR A 62 12.95 5.66 0.66
N ILE A 63 13.17 4.38 0.35
CA ILE A 63 14.37 3.64 0.70
C ILE A 63 14.95 3.05 -0.58
N TYR A 64 16.10 3.57 -1.01
CA TYR A 64 16.72 3.19 -2.28
C TYR A 64 18.24 3.17 -2.18
N VAL A 65 18.89 2.55 -3.16
CA VAL A 65 20.35 2.50 -3.26
C VAL A 65 20.89 3.82 -3.83
N SER A 66 21.81 4.45 -3.10
CA SER A 66 22.59 5.60 -3.54
C SER A 66 24.06 5.36 -3.18
N ASN A 67 24.96 5.51 -4.15
CA ASN A 67 26.40 5.25 -3.98
C ASN A 67 26.70 3.87 -3.35
N GLY A 68 25.98 2.84 -3.81
CA GLY A 68 26.12 1.46 -3.31
C GLY A 68 25.57 1.21 -1.90
N LYS A 69 24.90 2.20 -1.28
CA LYS A 69 24.35 2.07 0.07
C LYS A 69 22.84 2.32 0.08
N TRP A 70 22.12 1.59 0.91
CA TRP A 70 20.71 1.87 1.19
C TRP A 70 20.59 3.14 2.01
N ILE A 71 19.82 4.10 1.51
CA ILE A 71 19.53 5.35 2.19
C ILE A 71 18.02 5.53 2.33
N ARG A 72 17.60 6.35 3.30
CA ARG A 72 16.20 6.79 3.45
C ARG A 72 16.12 8.27 3.08
N ALA A 73 15.19 8.63 2.21
CA ALA A 73 14.98 10.02 1.80
C ALA A 73 13.50 10.33 1.58
N ARG A 74 13.09 11.57 1.88
CA ARG A 74 11.70 12.03 1.71
C ARG A 74 11.25 12.12 0.25
N ASN A 75 12.21 12.23 -0.67
CA ASN A 75 11.95 12.46 -2.08
C ASN A 75 12.51 11.31 -2.90
N LEU A 76 11.90 11.07 -4.07
CA LEU A 76 12.48 10.21 -5.10
C LEU A 76 13.84 10.74 -5.54
N PRO A 77 14.77 9.86 -5.94
CA PRO A 77 16.04 10.28 -6.51
C PRO A 77 15.80 11.08 -7.80
N ARG A 78 16.77 11.92 -8.17
CA ARG A 78 16.61 12.95 -9.23
C ARG A 78 16.10 12.38 -10.55
N ASN A 79 16.55 11.18 -10.92
CA ASN A 79 16.15 10.45 -12.12
C ASN A 79 14.67 10.00 -12.12
N TYR A 80 14.04 9.86 -10.96
CA TYR A 80 12.65 9.43 -10.80
C TYR A 80 11.73 10.53 -10.27
N ARG A 81 12.17 11.80 -10.21
CA ARG A 81 11.36 12.91 -9.65
C ARG A 81 9.97 13.07 -10.27
N ASN A 82 9.84 12.78 -11.55
CA ASN A 82 8.59 12.92 -12.31
C ASN A 82 7.88 11.58 -12.54
N TYR A 83 8.29 10.54 -11.80
CA TYR A 83 7.71 9.21 -11.97
C TYR A 83 6.27 9.18 -11.45
N ASP A 84 5.39 8.54 -12.22
CA ASP A 84 3.96 8.51 -11.92
C ASP A 84 3.61 7.41 -10.93
N LEU A 85 3.73 7.74 -9.64
CA LEU A 85 3.39 6.81 -8.57
C LEU A 85 1.91 6.43 -8.54
N TYR A 86 0.99 7.10 -9.23
CA TYR A 86 -0.42 6.66 -9.24
C TYR A 86 -0.68 5.46 -10.16
N ASN A 87 0.11 5.35 -11.23
CA ASN A 87 -0.01 4.26 -12.21
C ASN A 87 1.02 3.15 -11.98
N GLU A 88 1.95 3.36 -11.05
CA GLU A 88 2.93 2.34 -10.72
C GLU A 88 2.31 1.16 -9.97
N TYR A 89 2.79 -0.05 -10.21
CA TYR A 89 2.37 -1.19 -9.39
C TYR A 89 3.12 -1.18 -8.06
N LYS A 90 2.43 -1.42 -6.95
CA LYS A 90 3.05 -1.52 -5.63
C LYS A 90 2.87 -2.92 -5.07
N VAL A 91 3.97 -3.54 -4.71
CA VAL A 91 3.91 -4.77 -3.93
C VAL A 91 3.76 -4.38 -2.47
N VAL A 92 2.64 -4.76 -1.88
CA VAL A 92 2.36 -4.49 -0.47
C VAL A 92 2.98 -5.60 0.38
N LEU A 93 3.92 -5.24 1.28
CA LEU A 93 4.66 -6.21 2.09
C LEU A 93 3.89 -6.52 3.39
N THR A 94 2.84 -7.34 3.31
CA THR A 94 1.97 -7.70 4.45
C THR A 94 2.69 -8.50 5.53
N ASP A 95 3.60 -9.39 5.12
CA ASP A 95 4.21 -10.37 6.03
C ASP A 95 5.58 -9.91 6.55
N TYR A 96 6.02 -8.70 6.20
CA TYR A 96 7.31 -8.17 6.63
C TYR A 96 7.19 -7.38 7.93
N ARG A 97 7.98 -7.78 8.93
CA ARG A 97 8.10 -7.11 10.22
C ARG A 97 9.57 -6.76 10.45
N GLY A 98 9.92 -5.47 10.40
CA GLY A 98 11.31 -5.04 10.57
C GLY A 98 11.57 -3.60 10.15
N ASN A 99 12.82 -3.16 10.31
CA ASN A 99 13.27 -1.81 9.93
C ASN A 99 14.05 -1.78 8.61
N ALA A 100 14.46 -2.93 8.07
CA ALA A 100 15.37 -3.07 6.94
C ALA A 100 14.74 -3.93 5.82
N PRO A 101 13.70 -3.42 5.12
CA PRO A 101 12.99 -4.22 4.11
C PRO A 101 13.91 -4.68 2.96
N TYR A 102 15.02 -3.97 2.77
CA TYR A 102 16.05 -4.28 1.78
C TYR A 102 16.89 -5.52 2.09
N ASP A 103 16.81 -6.12 3.29
CA ASP A 103 17.46 -7.40 3.57
C ASP A 103 16.91 -8.52 2.65
N ASN A 104 15.65 -8.37 2.22
CA ASN A 104 14.98 -9.26 1.28
C ASN A 104 15.02 -8.76 -0.18
N TYR A 105 15.85 -7.73 -0.48
CA TYR A 105 15.84 -7.08 -1.80
C TYR A 105 16.07 -8.02 -2.96
N ARG A 106 17.02 -8.95 -2.84
CA ARG A 106 17.30 -9.91 -3.92
C ARG A 106 16.05 -10.74 -4.26
N SER A 107 15.37 -11.27 -3.25
CA SER A 107 14.15 -12.05 -3.42
C SER A 107 13.01 -11.19 -4.02
N HIS A 108 12.81 -9.97 -3.53
CA HIS A 108 11.79 -9.07 -4.07
C HIS A 108 12.07 -8.69 -5.52
N LYS A 109 13.32 -8.43 -5.88
CA LYS A 109 13.73 -8.10 -7.24
C LYS A 109 13.54 -9.28 -8.20
N GLU A 110 13.90 -10.48 -7.79
CA GLU A 110 13.72 -11.70 -8.59
C GLU A 110 12.22 -12.01 -8.78
N LYS A 111 11.41 -11.88 -7.72
CA LYS A 111 9.98 -12.16 -7.75
C LYS A 111 9.15 -11.08 -8.46
N TYR A 112 9.56 -9.82 -8.30
CA TYR A 112 8.85 -8.64 -8.79
C TYR A 112 9.84 -7.75 -9.57
N GLY A 113 10.20 -8.22 -10.78
CA GLY A 113 11.07 -7.47 -11.68
C GLY A 113 10.43 -6.19 -12.22
N LYS A 114 11.22 -5.39 -12.93
CA LYS A 114 10.71 -4.19 -13.64
C LYS A 114 9.63 -4.60 -14.65
N GLY A 115 8.55 -3.83 -14.71
CA GLY A 115 7.37 -4.11 -15.51
C GLY A 115 6.40 -5.09 -14.86
N TYR A 116 6.69 -5.60 -13.65
CA TYR A 116 5.78 -6.50 -12.96
C TYR A 116 4.43 -5.82 -12.69
N LYS A 117 3.35 -6.44 -13.18
CA LYS A 117 1.96 -6.05 -12.89
C LYS A 117 1.24 -7.28 -12.36
N GLY A 118 0.67 -7.16 -11.18
CA GLY A 118 -0.24 -8.15 -10.61
C GLY A 118 -1.70 -7.83 -10.93
N LYS A 119 -2.60 -8.14 -9.98
CA LYS A 119 -4.01 -7.76 -10.08
C LYS A 119 -4.14 -6.22 -10.13
N PRO A 120 -5.12 -5.66 -10.86
CA PRO A 120 -5.34 -4.22 -10.89
C PRO A 120 -5.44 -3.64 -9.47
N GLN A 121 -4.72 -2.54 -9.23
CA GLN A 121 -4.71 -1.85 -7.95
C GLN A 121 -5.43 -0.51 -8.08
N LYS A 122 -6.31 -0.21 -7.11
CA LYS A 122 -6.90 1.11 -6.96
C LYS A 122 -6.12 1.90 -5.92
N THR A 123 -5.87 3.17 -6.19
CA THR A 123 -5.19 4.07 -5.26
C THR A 123 -6.15 4.65 -4.21
N ILE A 124 -5.63 4.97 -3.03
CA ILE A 124 -6.41 5.55 -1.92
C ILE A 124 -7.00 6.91 -2.30
N GLY A 125 -6.17 7.78 -2.87
CA GLY A 125 -6.57 9.09 -3.36
C GLY A 125 -6.59 9.15 -4.88
N GLN A 126 -7.16 10.23 -5.39
CA GLN A 126 -7.13 10.54 -6.81
C GLN A 126 -5.77 11.12 -7.22
N LYS A 127 -5.35 10.85 -8.46
CA LYS A 127 -4.15 11.46 -9.04
C LYS A 127 -4.37 12.98 -9.16
N PRO A 128 -3.49 13.82 -8.60
CA PRO A 128 -3.54 15.26 -8.79
C PRO A 128 -3.42 15.57 -10.28
N GLY A 129 -4.43 16.23 -10.83
CA GLY A 129 -4.46 16.72 -12.20
C GLY A 129 -4.99 18.15 -12.22
N LYS A 130 -4.73 18.89 -13.31
CA LYS A 130 -5.49 20.10 -13.61
C LYS A 130 -6.94 19.67 -13.80
N GLY A 131 -7.79 20.09 -12.87
CA GLY A 131 -9.15 19.59 -12.72
C GLY A 131 -9.92 19.59 -14.03
N ASN A 132 -10.42 18.42 -14.38
CA ASN A 132 -11.72 18.31 -15.01
C ASN A 132 -12.54 17.47 -14.03
N ASN A 133 -13.14 18.13 -13.04
CA ASN A 133 -14.23 17.57 -12.25
C ASN A 133 -15.37 17.23 -13.21
N LYS A 134 -15.30 16.07 -13.86
CA LYS A 134 -16.52 15.39 -14.27
C LYS A 134 -17.06 14.75 -13.00
N GLU A 135 -17.68 15.60 -12.19
CA GLU A 135 -18.71 15.16 -11.26
C GLU A 135 -19.69 14.30 -12.07
N HIS A 136 -19.57 12.98 -11.97
CA HIS A 136 -20.68 12.11 -12.30
C HIS A 136 -21.72 12.30 -11.19
N LYS A 137 -22.48 13.40 -11.29
CA LYS A 137 -23.75 13.52 -10.60
C LYS A 137 -24.69 12.49 -11.21
N ASN A 138 -24.78 11.34 -10.57
CA ASN A 138 -25.98 10.52 -10.64
C ASN A 138 -27.13 11.35 -10.08
N ASN A 139 -27.88 12.00 -10.96
CA ASN A 139 -29.25 12.39 -10.68
C ASN A 139 -30.12 11.59 -11.64
N GLY A 140 -30.70 10.50 -11.15
CA GLY A 140 -31.87 9.94 -11.78
C GLY A 140 -33.03 10.91 -11.61
N ASN A 141 -33.58 11.42 -12.71
CA ASN A 141 -35.02 11.55 -12.95
C ASN A 141 -35.26 12.18 -14.34
N GLY A 142 -36.26 11.69 -15.08
CA GLY A 142 -36.95 12.51 -16.09
C GLY A 142 -36.91 12.02 -17.56
N ASN A 143 -37.92 11.23 -17.91
CA ASN A 143 -38.76 11.27 -19.11
C ASN A 143 -38.32 12.01 -20.40
N ASN A 144 -38.59 11.32 -21.52
CA ASN A 144 -39.06 11.79 -22.83
C ASN A 144 -38.32 12.91 -23.57
N GLY A 145 -37.92 12.59 -24.81
CA GLY A 145 -37.59 13.59 -25.81
C GLY A 145 -37.23 12.98 -27.16
N ASN A 146 -38.24 12.75 -27.99
CA ASN A 146 -38.13 12.52 -29.43
C ASN A 146 -37.24 13.60 -30.08
N GLY A 147 -36.33 13.21 -30.98
CA GLY A 147 -35.46 14.14 -31.68
C GLY A 147 -34.94 13.56 -33.00
N ASN A 148 -35.80 13.59 -34.02
CA ASN A 148 -35.42 13.36 -35.41
C ASN A 148 -34.39 14.42 -35.84
N GLY A 149 -33.27 13.99 -36.42
CA GLY A 149 -32.22 14.88 -36.93
C GLY A 149 -31.61 14.33 -38.21
N ASN A 150 -32.30 14.54 -39.33
CA ASN A 150 -31.74 14.39 -40.68
C ASN A 150 -30.65 15.43 -40.91
N GLY A 151 -29.49 15.00 -41.41
CA GLY A 151 -28.48 15.92 -41.93
C GLY A 151 -27.11 15.28 -42.09
N LYS A 152 -26.80 14.87 -43.32
CA LYS A 152 -25.41 14.89 -43.85
C LYS A 152 -25.43 14.71 -45.37
N GLY A 153 -25.49 15.84 -46.07
CA GLY A 153 -24.94 15.95 -47.41
C GLY A 153 -23.41 15.82 -47.33
N HIS A 154 -22.85 15.06 -48.27
CA HIS A 154 -21.43 15.12 -48.58
C HIS A 154 -21.32 15.28 -50.09
N GLY A 155 -21.00 16.51 -50.51
CA GLY A 155 -20.36 16.78 -51.79
C GLY A 155 -18.85 16.83 -51.54
N ASN A 156 -18.10 16.12 -52.38
CA ASN A 156 -16.69 16.31 -52.73
C ASN A 156 -16.55 15.53 -54.04
N GLY A 157 -16.18 16.09 -55.19
CA GLY A 157 -15.09 17.03 -55.43
C GLY A 157 -14.15 16.32 -56.40
N LYS A 158 -14.31 16.59 -57.70
CA LYS A 158 -13.43 16.09 -58.77
C LYS A 158 -12.08 16.79 -58.66
N HIS A 159 -10.99 16.05 -58.80
CA HIS A 159 -9.88 16.30 -59.73
C HIS A 159 -9.03 15.03 -59.81
#